data_AF-A0A662GDI7-F1
#
_entry.id   AF-A0A662GDI7-F1
#
_cell.length_a   1.000
_cell.length_b   1.000
_cell.length_c   1.000
_cell.angle_alpha   90.00
_cell.angle_beta   90.00
_cell.angle_gamma   90.00
#
_symmetry.space_group_name_H-M   'P 1'
#
loop_
_entity.id
_entity.type
_entity.pdbx_description
1 polymer ?
#
loop_
_entity_poly.entity_id
_entity_poly.type
_entity_poly.pdbx_seq_one_letter_code
_entity_poly.pdbx_strand_id
1 'polypeptide(L)'
;VMALLQAARYYLLTGDLEKAKSFGLNRAIFYAWAKYHGRERVFKRRRVVREVETATVEKGKKLVYVGDEGAFISERGWFKIGDKEQLPSDYDREIARKINTIVPYDLAWKKAIEYLQRFPRKVLLSQRKFYEEAYKKVRDDFFEKIVKE
;
A
#
# COMPACT_ATOMS: atom_id res chain seq x y z
N VAL A 1 -2.20 -7.87 7.52
CA VAL A 1 -3.19 -7.47 6.47
C VAL A 1 -2.84 -6.16 5.76
N MET A 2 -2.50 -5.05 6.46
CA MET A 2 -2.23 -3.74 5.82
C MET A 2 -1.28 -3.78 4.61
N ALA A 3 -0.10 -4.39 4.76
CA ALA A 3 0.88 -4.46 3.67
C ALA A 3 0.35 -5.22 2.44
N LEU A 4 -0.39 -6.32 2.66
CA LEU A 4 -1.00 -7.12 1.59
C LEU A 4 -2.00 -6.29 0.78
N LEU A 5 -2.95 -5.65 1.46
CA LEU A 5 -4.00 -4.89 0.76
C LEU A 5 -3.45 -3.64 0.07
N GLN A 6 -2.46 -2.94 0.65
CA GLN A 6 -1.84 -1.80 -0.01
C GLN A 6 -1.00 -2.23 -1.23
N ALA A 7 -0.31 -3.37 -1.16
CA ALA A 7 0.39 -3.94 -2.33
C ALA A 7 -0.62 -4.32 -3.43
N ALA A 8 -1.68 -5.05 -3.09
CA ALA A 8 -2.73 -5.43 -4.03
C ALA A 8 -3.41 -4.20 -4.67
N ARG A 9 -3.69 -3.15 -3.89
CA ARG A 9 -4.18 -1.86 -4.37
C ARG A 9 -3.25 -1.24 -5.41
N TYR A 10 -1.96 -1.16 -5.12
CA TYR A 10 -0.97 -0.61 -6.04
C TYR A 10 -0.89 -1.42 -7.34
N TYR A 11 -0.87 -2.75 -7.21
CA TYR A 11 -0.84 -3.65 -8.36
C TYR A 11 -2.08 -3.47 -9.25
N LEU A 12 -3.29 -3.37 -8.68
CA LEU A 12 -4.51 -3.10 -9.44
C LEU A 12 -4.53 -1.73 -10.14
N LEU A 13 -3.74 -0.77 -9.65
CA LEU A 13 -3.60 0.54 -10.26
C LEU A 13 -2.52 0.59 -11.35
N THR A 14 -1.54 -0.34 -11.36
CA THR A 14 -0.32 -0.18 -12.17
C THR A 14 0.12 -1.42 -12.95
N GLY A 15 -0.24 -2.62 -12.49
CA GLY A 15 0.29 -3.88 -12.98
C GLY A 15 1.71 -4.24 -12.50
N ASP A 16 2.37 -3.39 -11.70
CA ASP A 16 3.75 -3.60 -11.26
C ASP A 16 3.81 -4.31 -9.90
N LEU A 17 4.20 -5.58 -9.90
CA LEU A 17 4.24 -6.43 -8.71
C LEU A 17 5.38 -6.05 -7.75
N GLU A 18 6.55 -5.69 -8.27
CA GLU A 18 7.70 -5.35 -7.43
C GLU A 18 7.46 -4.03 -6.70
N LYS A 19 6.99 -3.01 -7.42
CA LYS A 19 6.60 -1.73 -6.82
C LYS A 19 5.41 -1.87 -5.89
N ALA A 20 4.47 -2.78 -6.18
CA ALA A 20 3.39 -3.11 -5.27
C ALA A 20 3.90 -3.61 -3.91
N LYS A 21 4.83 -4.58 -3.91
CA LYS A 21 5.45 -5.09 -2.68
C LYS A 21 6.17 -3.97 -1.90
N SER A 22 6.97 -3.17 -2.61
CA SER A 22 7.67 -2.01 -2.06
C SER A 22 6.72 -1.00 -1.41
N PHE A 23 5.64 -0.63 -2.12
CA PHE A 23 4.62 0.29 -1.64
C PHE A 23 3.86 -0.27 -0.44
N GLY A 24 3.40 -1.52 -0.51
CA GLY A 24 2.64 -2.17 0.54
C GLY A 24 3.41 -2.21 1.86
N LEU A 25 4.68 -2.60 1.83
CA LEU A 25 5.55 -2.58 3.01
C LEU A 25 5.74 -1.16 3.53
N ASN A 26 6.04 -0.19 2.66
CA ASN A 26 6.22 1.21 3.03
C ASN A 26 5.00 1.77 3.75
N ARG A 27 3.79 1.53 3.22
CA ARG A 27 2.55 2.01 3.85
C ARG A 27 2.28 1.36 5.19
N ALA A 28 2.52 0.06 5.33
CA ALA A 28 2.35 -0.61 6.61
C ALA A 28 3.27 -0.03 7.71
N ILE A 29 4.54 0.23 7.39
CA ILE A 29 5.48 0.87 8.32
C ILE A 29 5.03 2.32 8.63
N PHE A 30 4.70 3.09 7.59
CA PHE A 30 4.27 4.48 7.74
C PHE A 30 3.05 4.62 8.65
N TYR A 31 2.00 3.81 8.44
CA TYR A 31 0.80 3.88 9.28
C TYR A 31 1.01 3.33 10.68
N ALA A 32 1.88 2.33 10.85
CA ALA A 32 2.28 1.87 12.19
C ALA A 32 2.93 3.01 12.97
N TRP A 33 3.86 3.75 12.37
CA TRP A 33 4.48 4.93 12.99
C TRP A 33 3.47 6.08 13.20
N ALA A 34 2.66 6.40 12.19
CA ALA A 34 1.71 7.51 12.22
C ALA A 34 0.61 7.33 13.27
N LYS A 35 0.26 6.08 13.63
CA LYS A 35 -0.67 5.79 14.73
C LYS A 35 -0.20 6.38 16.07
N TYR A 36 1.12 6.42 16.31
CA TYR A 36 1.71 6.89 17.56
C TYR A 36 2.25 8.33 17.47
N HIS A 37 2.66 8.78 16.27
CA HIS A 37 3.35 10.06 16.08
C HIS A 37 2.68 11.03 15.07
N GLY A 38 1.58 10.63 14.41
CA GLY A 38 1.06 11.28 13.21
C GLY A 38 0.01 12.37 13.42
N ARG A 39 -0.33 12.76 14.66
CA ARG A 39 -1.39 13.74 14.95
C ARG A 39 -1.15 15.13 14.33
N GLU A 40 0.07 15.44 13.88
CA GLU A 40 0.46 16.80 13.45
C GLU A 40 0.81 16.95 11.96
N ARG A 41 0.82 15.89 11.13
CA ARG A 41 1.30 15.98 9.73
C ARG A 41 0.21 15.66 8.71
N VAL A 42 -0.67 16.64 8.46
CA VAL A 42 -1.57 16.61 7.31
C VAL A 42 -0.79 17.07 6.07
N PHE A 43 -0.27 16.13 5.29
CA PHE A 43 0.23 16.45 3.95
C PHE A 43 -0.94 17.00 3.12
N LYS A 44 -0.75 18.16 2.47
CA LYS A 44 -1.77 18.81 1.64
C LYS A 44 -2.28 17.82 0.59
N ARG A 45 -3.59 17.54 0.63
CA ARG A 45 -4.29 16.69 -0.34
C ARG A 45 -4.27 17.35 -1.71
N ARG A 46 -3.82 16.63 -2.73
CA ARG A 46 -3.85 17.10 -4.13
C ARG A 46 -5.08 16.51 -4.82
N ARG A 47 -5.73 17.26 -5.71
CA ARG A 47 -6.72 16.69 -6.65
C ARG A 47 -5.92 15.88 -7.67
N VAL A 48 -6.03 14.56 -7.61
CA VAL A 48 -5.27 13.69 -8.50
C VAL A 48 -6.14 13.25 -9.68
N VAL A 49 -5.61 13.44 -10.88
CA VAL A 49 -6.27 13.17 -12.17
C VAL A 49 -5.76 11.86 -12.80
N ARG A 50 -4.59 11.35 -12.37
CA ARG A 50 -3.93 10.13 -12.88
C ARG A 50 -3.74 9.06 -11.80
N GLU A 51 -3.50 7.83 -12.22
CA GLU A 51 -3.48 6.66 -11.33
C GLU A 51 -2.24 6.63 -10.44
N VAL A 52 -1.08 6.89 -11.05
CA VAL A 52 0.17 7.16 -10.38
C VAL A 52 0.83 8.37 -11.03
N GLU A 53 1.23 9.36 -10.23
CA GLU A 53 1.92 10.58 -10.70
C GLU A 53 3.23 10.74 -9.94
N THR A 54 4.35 10.86 -10.66
CA THR A 54 5.63 11.20 -10.06
C THR A 54 5.80 12.72 -10.07
N ALA A 55 6.02 13.30 -8.89
CA ALA A 55 6.33 14.71 -8.71
C ALA A 55 7.70 14.84 -8.05
N THR A 56 8.53 15.73 -8.57
CA THR A 56 9.76 16.14 -7.89
C THR A 56 9.42 17.26 -6.91
N VAL A 57 9.75 17.08 -5.64
CA VAL A 57 9.59 18.12 -4.60
C VAL A 57 10.94 18.81 -4.34
N GLU A 58 10.89 19.98 -3.71
CA GLU A 58 12.07 20.76 -3.34
C GLU A 58 13.11 19.91 -2.59
N LYS A 59 14.40 20.20 -2.86
CA LYS A 59 15.58 19.41 -2.43
C LYS A 59 15.80 18.09 -3.18
N GLY A 60 15.30 17.96 -4.42
CA GLY A 60 15.60 16.83 -5.31
C GLY A 60 14.97 15.50 -4.90
N LYS A 61 14.10 15.49 -3.88
CA LYS A 61 13.40 14.29 -3.45
C LYS A 61 12.28 13.96 -4.44
N LYS A 62 12.23 12.70 -4.87
CA LYS A 62 11.16 12.21 -5.74
C LYS A 62 10.00 11.70 -4.89
N LEU A 63 8.80 12.20 -5.17
CA LEU A 63 7.56 11.82 -4.53
C LEU A 63 6.64 11.17 -5.58
N VAL A 64 6.08 10.00 -5.26
CA VAL A 64 5.09 9.32 -6.10
C VAL A 64 3.74 9.40 -5.40
N TYR A 65 2.73 9.85 -6.13
CA TYR A 65 1.34 9.84 -5.71
C TYR A 65 0.66 8.58 -6.25
N VAL A 66 0.06 7.80 -5.37
CA VAL A 66 -0.83 6.67 -5.70
C VAL A 66 -2.25 7.14 -5.43
N GLY A 67 -2.92 7.63 -6.49
CA GLY A 67 -4.07 8.50 -6.32
C GLY A 67 -3.72 9.69 -5.41
N ASP A 68 -4.50 10.00 -4.38
CA ASP A 68 -4.25 11.12 -3.46
C ASP A 68 -3.15 10.86 -2.39
N GLU A 69 -2.48 9.70 -2.41
CA GLU A 69 -1.50 9.29 -1.41
C GLU A 69 -0.04 9.46 -1.89
N GLY A 70 0.67 10.45 -1.32
CA GLY A 70 2.09 10.67 -1.61
C GLY A 70 3.03 9.78 -0.78
N ALA A 71 4.04 9.21 -1.43
CA ALA A 71 5.13 8.47 -0.81
C ALA A 71 6.47 8.76 -1.49
N PHE A 72 7.54 8.87 -0.71
CA PHE A 72 8.88 9.13 -1.26
C PHE A 72 9.44 7.88 -1.94
N ILE A 73 10.20 8.10 -3.01
CA ILE A 73 11.00 7.06 -3.67
C ILE A 73 12.49 7.44 -3.65
N SER A 74 13.35 6.43 -3.73
CA SER A 74 14.77 6.62 -3.97
C SER A 74 15.06 6.89 -5.45
N GLU A 75 16.34 7.11 -5.78
CA GLU A 75 16.80 7.21 -7.17
C GLU A 75 16.59 5.91 -7.95
N ARG A 76 16.72 4.77 -7.26
CA ARG A 76 16.38 3.43 -7.80
C ARG A 76 14.86 3.22 -7.97
N GLY A 77 14.07 4.18 -7.50
CA GLY A 77 12.62 4.20 -7.60
C GLY A 77 11.90 3.37 -6.54
N TRP A 78 12.58 2.82 -5.54
CA TRP A 78 11.93 2.07 -4.47
C TRP A 78 11.30 3.01 -3.46
N PHE A 79 10.12 2.64 -2.93
CA PHE A 79 9.50 3.43 -1.88
C PHE A 79 10.38 3.44 -0.62
N LYS A 80 10.46 4.59 0.03
CA LYS A 80 11.33 4.77 1.19
C LYS A 80 10.69 5.57 2.33
N ILE A 81 11.21 5.37 3.53
CA ILE A 81 10.95 6.20 4.71
C ILE A 81 12.31 6.67 5.24
N GLY A 82 12.52 7.98 5.29
CA GLY A 82 13.85 8.55 5.52
C GLY A 82 14.82 8.10 4.42
N ASP A 83 15.89 7.40 4.82
CA ASP A 83 16.91 6.87 3.91
C ASP A 83 16.81 5.35 3.71
N LYS A 84 15.86 4.70 4.38
CA LYS A 84 15.64 3.27 4.23
C LYS A 84 14.64 2.99 3.12
N GLU A 85 15.09 2.29 2.08
CA GLU A 85 14.21 1.73 1.05
C GLU A 85 13.43 0.51 1.59
N GLN A 86 12.26 0.26 0.99
CA GLN A 86 11.44 -0.91 1.26
C GLN A 86 11.47 -1.76 -0.01
N LEU A 87 12.33 -2.78 -0.04
CA LEU A 87 12.51 -3.61 -1.22
C LEU A 87 11.40 -4.66 -1.33
N PRO A 88 11.14 -5.19 -2.55
CA PRO A 88 10.24 -6.34 -2.72
C PRO A 88 10.66 -7.54 -1.88
N SER A 89 11.96 -7.80 -1.75
CA SER A 89 12.51 -8.87 -0.92
C SER A 89 12.29 -8.66 0.58
N ASP A 90 12.25 -7.40 1.04
CA ASP A 90 11.90 -7.08 2.43
C ASP A 90 10.43 -7.38 2.70
N TYR A 91 9.55 -7.09 1.74
CA TYR A 91 8.14 -7.46 1.83
C TYR A 91 8.00 -8.98 1.93
N ASP A 92 8.72 -9.74 1.09
CA ASP A 92 8.62 -11.19 1.11
C ASP A 92 9.09 -11.76 2.46
N ARG A 93 10.20 -11.23 2.98
CA ARG A 93 10.75 -11.63 4.28
C ARG A 93 9.83 -11.28 5.45
N GLU A 94 9.27 -10.07 5.49
CA GLU A 94 8.56 -9.53 6.65
C GLU A 94 7.05 -9.77 6.62
N ILE A 95 6.46 -9.90 5.43
CA ILE A 95 5.03 -9.97 5.20
C ILE A 95 4.66 -11.33 4.63
N ALA A 96 5.17 -11.68 3.45
CA ALA A 96 4.74 -12.90 2.74
C ALA A 96 5.01 -14.15 3.58
N ARG A 97 6.21 -14.28 4.17
CA ARG A 97 6.57 -15.39 5.06
C ARG A 97 5.61 -15.53 6.25
N LYS A 98 5.22 -14.43 6.91
CA LYS A 98 4.31 -14.45 8.06
C LYS A 98 2.87 -14.79 7.65
N ILE A 99 2.44 -14.39 6.46
CA ILE A 99 1.15 -14.82 5.92
C ILE A 99 1.18 -16.31 5.62
N ASN A 100 2.28 -16.81 5.06
CA ASN A 100 2.47 -18.19 4.67
C ASN A 100 2.43 -19.19 5.84
N THR A 101 2.64 -18.73 7.09
CA THR A 101 2.45 -19.56 8.29
C THR A 101 0.98 -19.76 8.67
N ILE A 102 0.06 -19.01 8.06
CA ILE A 102 -1.39 -19.05 8.33
C ILE A 102 -2.11 -19.66 7.12
N VAL A 103 -1.84 -19.16 5.92
CA VAL A 103 -2.41 -19.61 4.65
C VAL A 103 -1.37 -19.45 3.53
N PRO A 104 -1.39 -20.26 2.45
CA PRO A 104 -0.50 -20.06 1.31
C PRO A 104 -0.54 -18.61 0.81
N TYR A 105 0.62 -17.97 0.69
CA TYR A 105 0.70 -16.56 0.31
C TYR A 105 0.02 -16.28 -1.02
N ASP A 106 0.21 -17.15 -2.02
CA ASP A 106 -0.39 -17.00 -3.35
C ASP A 106 -1.92 -17.00 -3.29
N LEU A 107 -2.51 -17.80 -2.39
CA LEU A 107 -3.94 -17.79 -2.12
C LEU A 107 -4.37 -16.47 -1.47
N ALA A 108 -3.64 -16.00 -0.46
CA ALA A 108 -3.93 -14.72 0.20
C ALA A 108 -3.80 -13.53 -0.78
N TRP A 109 -2.81 -13.55 -1.67
CA TRP A 109 -2.63 -12.57 -2.73
C TRP A 109 -3.80 -12.57 -3.71
N LYS A 110 -4.17 -13.75 -4.24
CA LYS A 110 -5.33 -13.91 -5.13
C LYS A 110 -6.60 -13.36 -4.50
N LYS A 111 -6.89 -13.75 -3.26
CA LYS A 111 -8.07 -13.30 -2.51
C LYS A 111 -8.05 -11.79 -2.23
N ALA A 112 -6.88 -11.20 -1.98
CA ALA A 112 -6.74 -9.75 -1.83
C ALA A 112 -7.06 -9.00 -3.13
N ILE A 113 -6.62 -9.52 -4.28
CA ILE A 113 -6.93 -8.97 -5.59
C ILE A 113 -8.44 -9.06 -5.87
N GLU A 114 -9.04 -10.25 -5.72
CA GLU A 114 -10.47 -10.47 -5.94
C GLU A 114 -11.34 -9.58 -5.03
N TYR A 115 -10.95 -9.42 -3.77
CA TYR A 115 -11.63 -8.53 -2.84
C TYR A 115 -11.58 -7.07 -3.31
N LEU A 116 -10.40 -6.58 -3.68
CA LEU A 116 -10.22 -5.18 -4.06
C LEU A 116 -10.80 -4.84 -5.44
N GLN A 117 -10.90 -5.81 -6.36
CA GLN A 117 -11.52 -5.62 -7.68
C GLN A 117 -13.01 -5.26 -7.61
N ARG A 118 -13.69 -5.63 -6.52
CA ARG A 118 -15.12 -5.29 -6.30
C ARG A 118 -15.33 -3.80 -6.03
N PHE A 119 -14.28 -3.06 -5.68
CA PHE A 119 -14.38 -1.64 -5.35
C PHE A 119 -14.22 -0.76 -6.60
N PRO A 120 -15.01 0.31 -6.74
CA PRO A 120 -14.82 1.28 -7.80
C PRO A 120 -13.41 1.90 -7.77
N ARG A 121 -12.84 2.21 -8.94
CA ARG A 121 -11.48 2.79 -9.06
C ARG A 121 -11.27 4.03 -8.17
N LYS A 122 -12.30 4.87 -7.99
CA LYS A 122 -12.27 6.04 -7.09
C LYS A 122 -12.00 5.70 -5.61
N VAL A 123 -12.31 4.49 -5.16
CA VAL A 123 -12.01 4.00 -3.81
C VAL A 123 -10.52 3.66 -3.74
N LEU A 124 -10.00 2.96 -4.75
CA LEU A 124 -8.58 2.61 -4.83
C LEU A 124 -7.69 3.86 -5.01
N LEU A 125 -8.16 4.93 -5.64
CA LEU A 125 -7.39 6.16 -5.80
C LEU A 125 -7.45 7.09 -4.57
N SER A 126 -8.34 6.86 -3.61
CA SER A 126 -8.42 7.72 -2.42
C SER A 126 -7.99 6.99 -1.16
N GLN A 127 -6.93 7.49 -0.53
CA GLN A 127 -6.39 7.04 0.76
C GLN A 127 -7.50 6.90 1.81
N ARG A 128 -8.37 7.92 1.93
CA ARG A 128 -9.47 7.92 2.91
C ARG A 128 -10.51 6.86 2.59
N LYS A 129 -10.97 6.78 1.33
CA LYS A 129 -11.99 5.82 0.93
C LYS A 129 -11.47 4.40 1.01
N PHE A 130 -10.25 4.15 0.54
CA PHE A 130 -9.58 2.87 0.68
C PHE A 130 -9.52 2.43 2.16
N TYR A 131 -9.15 3.34 3.06
CA TYR A 131 -9.12 3.04 4.49
C TYR A 131 -10.50 2.69 5.04
N GLU A 132 -11.51 3.54 4.84
CA GLU A 132 -12.85 3.38 5.45
C GLU A 132 -13.69 2.28 4.80
N GLU A 133 -13.64 2.15 3.47
CA GLU A 133 -14.53 1.29 2.68
C GLU A 133 -13.94 -0.10 2.44
N ALA A 134 -12.62 -0.20 2.20
CA ALA A 134 -11.98 -1.48 1.86
C ALA A 134 -11.17 -2.06 3.03
N TYR A 135 -10.17 -1.34 3.54
CA TYR A 135 -9.24 -1.89 4.53
C TYR A 135 -9.91 -2.14 5.88
N LYS A 136 -10.57 -1.13 6.46
CA LYS A 136 -11.12 -1.17 7.83
C LYS A 136 -12.16 -2.28 8.02
N LYS A 137 -12.87 -2.67 6.96
CA LYS A 137 -13.91 -3.71 6.98
C LYS A 137 -13.38 -5.12 7.20
N VAL A 138 -12.12 -5.36 6.86
CA VAL A 138 -11.48 -6.69 6.90
C VAL A 138 -10.15 -6.69 7.66
N ARG A 139 -9.79 -5.58 8.33
CA ARG A 139 -8.44 -5.40 8.88
C ARG A 139 -8.08 -6.46 9.93
N ASP A 140 -9.08 -6.91 10.71
CA ASP A 140 -8.91 -7.79 11.88
C ASP A 140 -9.22 -9.25 11.55
N ASP A 141 -9.97 -9.52 10.46
CA ASP A 141 -10.58 -10.81 10.15
C ASP A 141 -10.47 -11.21 8.67
N PHE A 142 -9.59 -10.57 7.89
CA PHE A 142 -9.39 -10.84 6.47
C PHE A 142 -9.23 -12.34 6.14
N PHE A 143 -8.41 -13.06 6.92
CA PHE A 143 -8.14 -14.48 6.65
C PHE A 143 -9.35 -15.36 6.94
N GLU A 144 -10.19 -14.99 7.91
CA GLU A 144 -11.40 -15.73 8.24
C GLU A 144 -12.53 -15.41 7.25
N LYS A 145 -12.73 -14.13 6.92
CA LYS A 145 -13.86 -13.69 6.09
C LYS A 145 -13.66 -13.80 4.59
N ILE A 146 -12.42 -13.67 4.10
CA ILE A 146 -12.16 -13.54 2.66
C ILE A 146 -11.39 -14.74 2.11
N VAL A 147 -10.49 -15.32 2.91
CA VAL A 147 -9.63 -16.42 2.43
C VAL A 147 -10.29 -17.79 2.60
N LYS A 148 -11.06 -18.00 3.67
CA LYS A 148 -11.78 -19.26 3.94
C LYS A 148 -13.20 -19.33 3.36
N GLU A 149 -13.69 -18.22 2.80
CA GLU A 149 -14.93 -18.16 2.00
C GLU A 149 -14.69 -18.72 0.58
#